data_AF-A0A6L7JP01-F1
#
_entry.id   AF-A0A6L7JP01-F1
#
_cell.length_a   1.000
_cell.length_b   1.000
_cell.length_c   1.000
_cell.angle_alpha   90.00
_cell.angle_beta   90.00
_cell.angle_gamma   90.00
#
_symmetry.space_group_name_H-M   'P 1'
#
loop_
_entity.id
_entity.type
_entity.pdbx_description
1 polymer ?
#
loop_
_entity_poly.entity_id
_entity_poly.type
_entity_poly.pdbx_seq_one_letter_code
_entity_poly.pdbx_strand_id
1 'polypeptide(L)'
;MRGCALALALMLGLSACQVGILVDINLNTDGSGVVTVEMSLDPEVLALVPEIVSLALTEDIQNSASGWVYRRPRTDGEGYVRFSASKEFASLQQLELVLAEVFHSDEAFRDFSFERDTSFAKTDYRFTGVVDLSGGVDLIADPELTKRLDGQPLGEPVGDLNVLLSAVTVEVGVALPVGPRQSVALKLGQAAEQLEVVAQQRSVTAVTLRWVAYAGFALLGLALLIAVAGYLLERRAEGRGLESSSSQAGLLPTSSFAESESQRRRLQLVALNPLGVLFQPARNPSEFLGEFVRQRGYDVAQEELEDLYRQAVLGRITPAEFWDGMGIIGDFDAGDSDDDSDTAGRDQMSPEALSEEFTARYTVRSGARDFVAEMVRRDLPVVCVANDVSAWSLALRKRFPIAGIDTWILSSDVGVCMPATGIYEALRRITSISYENILLVDVNVQHLDAAQALGMSTALFAGTSSSEADASRHAVVNSFSDFFRRRSWS
;
A
#
# COMPACT_ATOMS: atom_id res chain seq x y z
N MET A 1 16.69 -54.06 -21.95
CA MET A 1 16.45 -53.59 -20.56
C MET A 1 17.28 -52.36 -20.17
N ARG A 2 18.55 -52.23 -20.59
CA ARG A 2 19.37 -51.02 -20.30
C ARG A 2 18.93 -49.74 -21.03
N GLY A 3 18.40 -49.86 -22.27
CA GLY A 3 17.87 -48.70 -23.02
C GLY A 3 16.55 -48.14 -22.46
N CYS A 4 15.65 -49.00 -21.96
CA CYS A 4 14.39 -48.55 -21.35
C CYS A 4 14.60 -47.85 -20.01
N ALA A 5 15.62 -48.24 -19.23
CA ALA A 5 15.94 -47.58 -17.96
C ALA A 5 16.60 -46.20 -18.17
N LEU A 6 17.40 -46.04 -19.23
CA LEU A 6 18.01 -44.74 -19.57
C LEU A 6 16.95 -43.77 -20.13
N ALA A 7 16.05 -44.24 -20.99
CA ALA A 7 14.93 -43.43 -21.50
C ALA A 7 13.92 -43.08 -20.40
N LEU A 8 13.67 -43.97 -19.45
CA LEU A 8 12.83 -43.69 -18.28
C LEU A 8 13.50 -42.71 -17.31
N ALA A 9 14.82 -42.81 -17.10
CA ALA A 9 15.59 -41.87 -16.27
C ALA A 9 15.74 -40.49 -16.95
N LEU A 10 15.86 -40.44 -18.27
CA LEU A 10 15.83 -39.20 -19.04
C LEU A 10 14.42 -38.57 -18.98
N MET A 11 13.35 -39.35 -19.19
CA MET A 11 11.97 -38.91 -19.03
C MET A 11 11.64 -38.42 -17.61
N LEU A 12 12.15 -39.12 -16.57
CA LEU A 12 11.99 -38.73 -15.16
C LEU A 12 12.85 -37.50 -14.80
N GLY A 13 14.05 -37.36 -15.37
CA GLY A 13 14.89 -36.17 -15.19
C GLY A 13 14.32 -34.92 -15.88
N LEU A 14 13.70 -35.11 -17.05
CA LEU A 14 13.03 -34.04 -17.80
C LEU A 14 11.69 -33.62 -17.18
N SER A 15 11.05 -34.48 -16.37
CA SER A 15 9.87 -34.10 -15.58
C SER A 15 10.22 -33.28 -14.32
N ALA A 16 11.50 -33.20 -13.96
CA ALA A 16 11.99 -32.47 -12.79
C ALA A 16 12.62 -31.11 -13.14
N CYS A 17 13.05 -30.92 -14.39
CA CYS A 17 13.55 -29.64 -14.91
C CYS A 17 12.38 -28.70 -15.25
N GLN A 18 12.07 -27.75 -14.37
CA GLN A 18 11.07 -26.72 -14.58
C GLN A 18 11.73 -25.43 -15.04
N VAL A 19 11.56 -25.11 -16.33
CA VAL A 19 11.71 -23.74 -16.83
C VAL A 19 10.35 -23.06 -16.69
N GLY A 20 10.29 -22.04 -15.83
CA GLY A 20 9.11 -21.22 -15.65
C GLY A 20 9.27 -19.90 -16.40
N ILE A 21 8.28 -19.53 -17.21
CA ILE A 21 8.16 -18.19 -17.76
C ILE A 21 6.98 -17.53 -17.04
N LEU A 22 7.22 -16.38 -16.42
CA LEU A 22 6.20 -15.56 -15.83
C LEU A 22 6.07 -14.26 -16.63
N VAL A 23 4.86 -13.95 -17.06
CA VAL A 23 4.48 -12.68 -17.68
C VAL A 23 3.53 -11.97 -16.73
N ASP A 24 4.00 -10.92 -16.07
CA ASP A 24 3.22 -10.13 -15.12
C ASP A 24 2.79 -8.81 -15.75
N ILE A 25 1.48 -8.58 -15.84
CA ILE A 25 0.86 -7.37 -16.37
C ILE A 25 0.32 -6.57 -15.19
N ASN A 26 1.00 -5.48 -14.82
CA ASN A 26 0.58 -4.59 -13.75
C ASN A 26 -0.08 -3.34 -14.34
N LEU A 27 -1.38 -3.17 -14.10
CA LEU A 27 -2.21 -2.12 -14.67
C LEU A 27 -2.45 -0.97 -13.67
N ASN A 28 -2.26 0.24 -14.17
CA ASN A 28 -2.64 1.50 -13.52
C ASN A 28 -4.12 1.82 -13.76
N THR A 29 -4.64 2.81 -13.02
CA THR A 29 -6.06 3.19 -13.08
C THR A 29 -6.54 3.78 -14.41
N ASP A 30 -5.61 4.15 -15.28
CA ASP A 30 -5.84 4.72 -16.62
C ASP A 30 -5.65 3.70 -17.75
N GLY A 31 -5.24 2.47 -17.43
CA GLY A 31 -4.95 1.41 -18.40
C GLY A 31 -3.51 1.42 -18.93
N SER A 32 -2.66 2.32 -18.45
CA SER A 32 -1.19 2.18 -18.59
C SER A 32 -0.65 1.14 -17.60
N GLY A 33 0.63 0.82 -17.67
CA GLY A 33 1.21 -0.14 -16.74
C GLY A 33 2.63 -0.58 -17.07
N VAL A 34 3.03 -1.69 -16.45
CA VAL A 34 4.33 -2.33 -16.64
C VAL A 34 4.10 -3.81 -16.93
N VAL A 35 4.76 -4.32 -17.98
CA VAL A 35 4.93 -5.76 -18.20
C VAL A 35 6.26 -6.17 -17.57
N THR A 36 6.26 -7.20 -16.73
CA THR A 36 7.47 -7.85 -16.23
C THR A 36 7.52 -9.27 -16.74
N VAL A 37 8.60 -9.64 -17.41
CA VAL A 37 8.88 -11.02 -17.82
C VAL A 37 9.97 -11.56 -16.92
N GLU A 38 9.69 -12.68 -16.26
CA GLU A 38 10.66 -13.42 -15.46
C GLU A 38 10.82 -14.84 -16.02
N MET A 39 12.06 -15.27 -16.21
CA MET A 39 12.39 -16.66 -16.52
C MET A 39 13.13 -17.26 -15.32
N SER A 40 12.60 -18.35 -14.78
CA SER A 40 13.22 -19.11 -13.70
C SER A 40 13.79 -20.42 -14.20
N LEU A 41 15.03 -20.70 -13.81
CA LEU A 41 15.73 -21.96 -14.04
C LEU A 41 15.99 -22.61 -12.69
N ASP A 42 15.58 -23.87 -12.55
CA ASP A 42 15.81 -24.64 -11.34
C ASP A 42 17.29 -25.11 -11.21
N PRO A 43 17.70 -25.57 -10.01
CA PRO A 43 19.04 -26.09 -9.78
C PRO A 43 19.43 -27.28 -10.67
N GLU A 44 18.48 -28.13 -11.03
CA GLU A 44 18.68 -29.31 -11.86
C GLU A 44 19.06 -28.95 -13.31
N VAL A 45 18.41 -27.95 -13.90
CA VAL A 45 18.73 -27.38 -15.22
C VAL A 45 20.11 -26.74 -15.19
N LEU A 46 20.42 -25.98 -14.13
CA LEU A 46 21.73 -25.35 -13.96
C LEU A 46 22.86 -26.37 -13.81
N ALA A 47 22.59 -27.55 -13.24
CA ALA A 47 23.57 -28.62 -13.16
C ALA A 47 23.88 -29.24 -14.55
N LEU A 48 22.92 -29.20 -15.48
CA LEU A 48 23.10 -29.67 -16.86
C LEU A 48 23.85 -28.65 -17.72
N VAL A 49 23.57 -27.36 -17.52
CA VAL A 49 24.19 -26.26 -18.28
C VAL A 49 24.70 -25.17 -17.33
N PRO A 50 25.82 -25.39 -16.61
CA PRO A 50 26.31 -24.43 -15.61
C PRO A 50 26.69 -23.06 -16.18
N GLU A 51 27.07 -23.03 -17.46
CA GLU A 51 27.51 -21.82 -18.16
C GLU A 51 26.35 -21.00 -18.74
N ILE A 52 25.09 -21.44 -18.58
CA ILE A 52 23.93 -20.78 -19.21
C ILE A 52 23.81 -19.30 -18.84
N VAL A 53 24.19 -18.94 -17.61
CA VAL A 53 24.18 -17.55 -17.13
C VAL A 53 25.24 -16.69 -17.83
N SER A 54 26.40 -17.27 -18.14
CA SER A 54 27.49 -16.58 -18.84
C SER A 54 27.34 -16.57 -20.36
N LEU A 55 26.59 -17.52 -20.92
CA LEU A 55 26.35 -17.64 -22.36
C LEU A 55 25.12 -16.87 -22.84
N ALA A 56 24.25 -16.44 -21.92
CA ALA A 56 23.10 -15.62 -22.24
C ALA A 56 23.54 -14.26 -22.81
N LEU A 57 23.32 -14.08 -24.11
CA LEU A 57 23.46 -12.78 -24.76
C LEU A 57 22.34 -11.89 -24.27
N THR A 58 22.70 -10.84 -23.54
CA THR A 58 21.77 -9.90 -22.90
C THR A 58 22.08 -8.45 -23.26
N GLU A 59 23.01 -8.24 -24.20
CA GLU A 59 23.48 -6.91 -24.61
C GLU A 59 22.39 -6.12 -25.34
N ASP A 60 21.53 -6.82 -26.09
CA ASP A 60 20.39 -6.27 -26.82
C ASP A 60 19.30 -5.76 -25.88
N ILE A 61 18.91 -6.54 -24.88
CA ILE A 61 17.91 -6.15 -23.88
C ILE A 61 18.45 -5.16 -22.85
N GLN A 62 19.77 -5.11 -22.65
CA GLN A 62 20.43 -4.08 -21.83
C GLN A 62 20.57 -2.74 -22.54
N ASN A 63 20.42 -2.72 -23.87
CA ASN A 63 20.45 -1.49 -24.63
C ASN A 63 19.20 -0.65 -24.31
N SER A 64 19.39 0.61 -23.93
CA SER A 64 18.30 1.54 -23.62
C SER A 64 17.33 1.76 -24.79
N ALA A 65 17.79 1.56 -26.04
CA ALA A 65 16.95 1.64 -27.23
C ALA A 65 15.88 0.53 -27.30
N SER A 66 16.04 -0.57 -26.58
CA SER A 66 15.02 -1.64 -26.49
C SER A 66 13.79 -1.21 -25.69
N GLY A 67 13.94 -0.22 -24.81
CA GLY A 67 12.92 0.19 -23.84
C GLY A 67 12.68 -0.82 -22.71
N TRP A 68 13.46 -1.91 -22.64
CA TRP A 68 13.39 -2.88 -21.55
C TRP A 68 14.39 -2.52 -20.44
N VAL A 69 13.93 -2.59 -19.20
CA VAL A 69 14.77 -2.50 -18.01
C VAL A 69 15.16 -3.90 -17.59
N TYR A 70 16.36 -4.32 -17.97
CA TYR A 70 16.90 -5.64 -17.62
C TYR A 70 17.58 -5.64 -16.24
N ARG A 71 17.28 -6.65 -15.42
CA ARG A 71 17.96 -6.89 -14.14
C ARG A 71 18.89 -8.08 -14.26
N ARG A 72 20.12 -7.93 -13.74
CA ARG A 72 21.09 -9.05 -13.71
C ARG A 72 20.48 -10.28 -13.02
N PRO A 73 20.81 -11.49 -13.50
CA PRO A 73 20.23 -12.71 -12.96
C PRO A 73 20.52 -12.86 -11.47
N ARG A 74 19.53 -13.33 -10.70
CA ARG A 74 19.67 -13.55 -9.25
C ARG A 74 19.39 -14.98 -8.92
N THR A 75 20.18 -15.54 -8.00
CA THR A 75 19.90 -16.83 -7.38
C THR A 75 19.10 -16.62 -6.11
N ASP A 76 17.97 -17.30 -5.96
CA ASP A 76 17.17 -17.24 -4.74
C ASP A 76 17.63 -18.24 -3.67
N GLY A 77 16.96 -18.23 -2.51
CA GLY A 77 17.30 -19.09 -1.37
C GLY A 77 17.08 -20.59 -1.62
N GLU A 78 16.36 -20.95 -2.68
CA GLU A 78 16.08 -22.33 -3.08
C GLU A 78 16.99 -22.79 -4.23
N GLY A 79 17.85 -21.89 -4.74
CA GLY A 79 18.84 -22.19 -5.77
C GLY A 79 18.36 -21.92 -7.20
N TYR A 80 17.16 -21.36 -7.40
CA TYR A 80 16.69 -20.98 -8.73
C TYR A 80 17.43 -19.74 -9.22
N VAL A 81 17.81 -19.74 -10.50
CA VAL A 81 18.32 -18.54 -11.17
C VAL A 81 17.18 -17.87 -11.93
N ARG A 82 16.96 -16.58 -11.65
CA ARG A 82 15.89 -15.78 -12.27
C ARG A 82 16.48 -14.68 -13.15
N PHE A 83 16.01 -14.62 -14.39
CA PHE A 83 16.22 -13.54 -15.33
C PHE A 83 14.96 -12.67 -15.33
N SER A 84 15.10 -11.35 -15.24
CA SER A 84 13.94 -10.45 -15.18
C SER A 84 14.16 -9.22 -16.05
N ALA A 85 13.15 -8.89 -16.85
CA ALA A 85 13.09 -7.66 -17.63
C ALA A 85 11.71 -7.04 -17.51
N SER A 86 11.64 -5.71 -17.49
CA SER A 86 10.36 -4.99 -17.41
C SER A 86 10.28 -3.86 -18.42
N LYS A 87 9.09 -3.61 -18.97
CA LYS A 87 8.84 -2.51 -19.92
C LYS A 87 7.50 -1.86 -19.65
N GLU A 88 7.48 -0.53 -19.71
CA GLU A 88 6.28 0.28 -19.54
C GLU A 88 5.43 0.31 -20.80
N PHE A 89 4.11 0.42 -20.62
CA PHE A 89 3.16 0.67 -21.69
C PHE A 89 2.17 1.76 -21.27
N ALA A 90 1.88 2.70 -22.18
CA ALA A 90 0.95 3.79 -21.95
C ALA A 90 -0.50 3.47 -22.37
N SER A 91 -0.71 2.38 -23.13
CA SER A 91 -2.02 1.97 -23.64
C SER A 91 -2.09 0.46 -23.86
N LEU A 92 -3.31 -0.08 -23.99
CA LEU A 92 -3.50 -1.51 -24.28
C LEU A 92 -2.96 -1.92 -25.65
N GLN A 93 -3.00 -1.02 -26.64
CA GLN A 93 -2.36 -1.29 -27.94
C GLN A 93 -0.85 -1.42 -27.79
N GLN A 94 -0.24 -0.60 -26.92
CA GLN A 94 1.17 -0.71 -26.61
C GLN A 94 1.47 -1.97 -25.78
N LEU A 95 0.58 -2.40 -24.89
CA LEU A 95 0.69 -3.67 -24.18
C LEU A 95 0.78 -4.86 -25.15
N GLU A 96 -0.10 -4.91 -26.17
CA GLU A 96 -0.05 -5.94 -27.22
C GLU A 96 1.28 -5.93 -27.96
N LEU A 97 1.78 -4.75 -28.34
CA LEU A 97 3.08 -4.61 -28.99
C LEU A 97 4.24 -5.08 -28.10
N VAL A 98 4.22 -4.72 -26.81
CA VAL A 98 5.25 -5.15 -25.84
C VAL A 98 5.23 -6.67 -25.67
N LEU A 99 4.05 -7.30 -25.60
CA LEU A 99 3.94 -8.76 -25.50
C LEU A 99 4.31 -9.46 -26.82
N ALA A 100 4.05 -8.84 -27.97
CA ALA A 100 4.48 -9.34 -29.27
C ALA A 100 6.02 -9.33 -29.40
N GLU A 101 6.72 -8.38 -28.77
CA GLU A 101 8.20 -8.42 -28.69
C GLU A 101 8.71 -9.65 -27.94
N VAL A 102 7.98 -10.11 -26.91
CA VAL A 102 8.38 -11.27 -26.08
C VAL A 102 8.09 -12.60 -26.79
N PHE A 103 6.94 -12.70 -27.47
CA PHE A 103 6.45 -13.92 -28.10
C PHE A 103 6.50 -13.92 -29.63
N HIS A 104 7.24 -12.97 -30.21
CA HIS A 104 7.45 -12.79 -31.66
C HIS A 104 6.17 -12.93 -32.51
N SER A 105 5.02 -12.56 -31.92
CA SER A 105 3.70 -12.84 -32.47
C SER A 105 2.65 -11.92 -31.87
N ASP A 106 2.04 -11.14 -32.75
CA ASP A 106 0.90 -10.27 -32.46
C ASP A 106 -0.37 -11.08 -32.12
N GLU A 107 -0.37 -12.38 -32.45
CA GLU A 107 -1.49 -13.28 -32.19
C GLU A 107 -1.38 -13.95 -30.81
N ALA A 108 -0.21 -14.00 -30.17
CA ALA A 108 -0.04 -14.72 -28.91
C ALA A 108 -0.84 -14.07 -27.76
N PHE A 109 -0.94 -12.74 -27.76
CA PHE A 109 -1.65 -11.96 -26.75
C PHE A 109 -2.45 -10.87 -27.46
N ARG A 110 -3.77 -10.98 -27.47
CA ARG A 110 -4.66 -10.14 -28.29
C ARG A 110 -5.99 -9.86 -27.62
N ASP A 111 -6.75 -8.94 -28.21
CA ASP A 111 -8.10 -8.54 -27.80
C ASP A 111 -8.15 -8.04 -26.35
N PHE A 112 -7.11 -7.31 -25.91
CA PHE A 112 -7.11 -6.77 -24.56
C PHE A 112 -8.12 -5.66 -24.40
N SER A 113 -8.90 -5.75 -23.32
CA SER A 113 -9.80 -4.69 -22.89
C SER A 113 -9.60 -4.40 -21.41
N PHE A 114 -9.70 -3.13 -21.05
CA PHE A 114 -9.67 -2.67 -19.68
C PHE A 114 -10.85 -1.73 -19.47
N GLU A 115 -11.84 -2.20 -18.73
CA GLU A 115 -13.03 -1.45 -18.39
C GLU A 115 -12.94 -0.97 -16.95
N ARG A 116 -13.25 0.32 -16.76
CA ARG A 116 -13.42 0.92 -15.44
C ARG A 116 -14.83 1.46 -15.35
N ASP A 117 -15.66 0.82 -14.53
CA ASP A 117 -17.01 1.29 -14.24
C ASP A 117 -17.04 1.98 -12.87
N THR A 118 -17.26 3.29 -12.89
CA THR A 118 -17.44 4.09 -11.68
C THR A 118 -18.92 4.31 -11.44
N SER A 119 -19.44 3.72 -10.37
CA SER A 119 -20.78 3.98 -9.85
C SER A 119 -20.69 4.59 -8.45
N PHE A 120 -21.82 5.06 -7.91
CA PHE A 120 -21.82 5.68 -6.59
C PHE A 120 -21.22 4.73 -5.55
N ALA A 121 -20.13 5.17 -4.92
CA ALA A 121 -19.39 4.44 -3.91
C ALA A 121 -18.59 3.20 -4.37
N LYS A 122 -18.47 2.95 -5.67
CA LYS A 122 -17.91 1.71 -6.20
C LYS A 122 -17.18 1.95 -7.51
N THR A 123 -15.95 1.48 -7.60
CA THR A 123 -15.22 1.39 -8.86
C THR A 123 -14.94 -0.08 -9.14
N ASP A 124 -15.45 -0.59 -10.25
CA ASP A 124 -15.17 -1.91 -10.75
C ASP A 124 -14.11 -1.81 -11.86
N TYR A 125 -13.12 -2.68 -11.79
CA TYR A 125 -12.11 -2.85 -12.83
C TYR A 125 -12.31 -4.23 -13.43
N ARG A 126 -12.36 -4.30 -14.75
CA ARG A 126 -12.37 -5.55 -15.50
C ARG A 126 -11.27 -5.48 -16.55
N PHE A 127 -10.42 -6.49 -16.56
CA PHE A 127 -9.45 -6.71 -17.61
C PHE A 127 -9.76 -8.02 -18.32
N THR A 128 -9.78 -8.01 -19.64
CA THR A 128 -9.98 -9.21 -20.46
C THR A 128 -8.93 -9.29 -21.55
N GLY A 129 -8.64 -10.50 -22.03
CA GLY A 129 -7.82 -10.72 -23.22
C GLY A 129 -7.85 -12.18 -23.66
N VAL A 130 -7.17 -12.48 -24.75
CA VAL A 130 -6.97 -13.84 -25.26
C VAL A 130 -5.49 -14.14 -25.27
N VAL A 131 -5.12 -15.28 -24.70
CA VAL A 131 -3.75 -15.80 -24.73
C VAL A 131 -3.73 -17.09 -25.55
N ASP A 132 -3.01 -17.10 -26.66
CA ASP A 132 -2.96 -18.21 -27.61
C ASP A 132 -1.52 -18.70 -27.80
N LEU A 133 -1.16 -19.73 -27.04
CA LEU A 133 0.19 -20.30 -27.07
C LEU A 133 0.30 -21.45 -28.08
N SER A 134 -0.65 -21.60 -29.01
CA SER A 134 -0.70 -22.74 -29.94
C SER A 134 0.49 -22.80 -30.90
N GLY A 135 1.18 -21.68 -31.12
CA GLY A 135 2.44 -21.60 -31.87
C GLY A 135 3.61 -22.32 -31.20
N GLY A 136 3.49 -22.75 -29.93
CA GLY A 136 4.51 -23.55 -29.26
C GLY A 136 5.85 -22.82 -29.15
N VAL A 137 6.95 -23.51 -29.48
CA VAL A 137 8.31 -22.95 -29.40
C VAL A 137 8.52 -21.81 -30.36
N ASP A 138 7.82 -21.82 -31.49
CA ASP A 138 8.02 -20.82 -32.55
C ASP A 138 7.66 -19.41 -32.06
N LEU A 139 6.88 -19.30 -30.97
CA LEU A 139 6.58 -18.03 -30.30
C LEU A 139 7.81 -17.46 -29.55
N ILE A 140 8.69 -18.30 -29.02
CA ILE A 140 9.82 -17.85 -28.20
C ILE A 140 11.17 -18.04 -28.91
N ALA A 141 11.18 -18.66 -30.09
CA ALA A 141 12.37 -18.88 -30.88
C ALA A 141 12.66 -17.67 -31.78
N ASP A 142 13.95 -17.34 -31.93
CA ASP A 142 14.38 -16.31 -32.86
C ASP A 142 14.17 -16.78 -34.31
N PRO A 143 13.40 -16.05 -35.15
CA PRO A 143 13.08 -16.45 -36.51
C PRO A 143 14.28 -16.36 -37.47
N GLU A 144 15.25 -15.47 -37.24
CA GLU A 144 16.48 -15.40 -38.02
C GLU A 144 17.40 -16.58 -37.67
N LEU A 145 17.52 -16.91 -36.38
CA LEU A 145 18.25 -18.08 -35.92
C LEU A 145 17.63 -19.36 -36.47
N THR A 146 16.30 -19.50 -36.39
CA THR A 146 15.56 -20.65 -36.92
C THR A 146 15.84 -20.87 -38.40
N LYS A 147 15.91 -19.80 -39.21
CA LYS A 147 16.30 -19.89 -40.62
C LYS A 147 17.74 -20.37 -40.82
N ARG A 148 18.66 -19.96 -39.95
CA ARG A 148 20.07 -20.43 -39.98
C ARG A 148 20.22 -21.88 -39.52
N LEU A 149 19.24 -22.39 -38.78
CA LEU A 149 19.15 -23.77 -38.29
C LEU A 149 18.22 -24.64 -39.16
N ASP A 150 18.18 -24.40 -40.47
CA ASP A 150 17.39 -25.18 -41.45
C ASP A 150 15.88 -25.30 -41.11
N GLY A 151 15.33 -24.27 -40.47
CA GLY A 151 13.91 -24.23 -40.05
C GLY A 151 13.64 -24.93 -38.72
N GLN A 152 14.66 -25.27 -37.95
CA GLN A 152 14.54 -25.89 -36.64
C GLN A 152 14.80 -24.85 -35.54
N PRO A 153 13.79 -24.48 -34.73
CA PRO A 153 13.90 -23.35 -33.79
C PRO A 153 14.98 -23.52 -32.72
N LEU A 154 15.31 -24.77 -32.38
CA LEU A 154 16.37 -25.11 -31.42
C LEU A 154 17.49 -25.96 -32.04
N GLY A 155 17.58 -26.02 -33.37
CA GLY A 155 18.56 -26.86 -34.08
C GLY A 155 18.28 -28.36 -34.01
N GLU A 156 17.13 -28.74 -33.45
CA GLU A 156 16.60 -30.11 -33.37
C GLU A 156 15.13 -30.14 -33.87
N PRO A 157 14.65 -31.27 -34.42
CA PRO A 157 13.27 -31.39 -34.90
C PRO A 157 12.24 -31.22 -33.77
N VAL A 158 11.28 -30.31 -33.94
CA VAL A 158 10.23 -30.00 -32.93
C VAL A 158 9.42 -31.22 -32.48
N GLY A 159 9.24 -32.21 -33.36
CA GLY A 159 8.53 -33.46 -33.03
C GLY A 159 9.18 -34.26 -31.90
N ASP A 160 10.51 -34.22 -31.79
CA ASP A 160 11.27 -34.89 -30.73
C ASP A 160 11.32 -34.05 -29.44
N LEU A 161 11.00 -32.76 -29.53
CA LEU A 161 11.03 -31.79 -28.43
C LEU A 161 9.66 -31.63 -27.74
N ASN A 162 8.56 -32.11 -28.32
CA ASN A 162 7.20 -31.87 -27.82
C ASN A 162 6.99 -32.35 -26.36
N VAL A 163 7.73 -33.38 -25.94
CA VAL A 163 7.75 -33.85 -24.54
C VAL A 163 8.45 -32.84 -23.62
N LEU A 164 9.55 -32.24 -24.07
CA LEU A 164 10.31 -31.21 -23.32
C LEU A 164 9.53 -29.91 -23.21
N LEU A 165 8.82 -29.53 -24.28
CA LEU A 165 8.07 -28.28 -24.36
C LEU A 165 6.81 -28.31 -23.50
N SER A 166 6.25 -29.50 -23.26
CA SER A 166 5.15 -29.70 -22.32
C SER A 166 5.51 -29.44 -20.85
N ALA A 167 6.82 -29.30 -20.54
CA ALA A 167 7.35 -28.95 -19.22
C ALA A 167 7.51 -27.43 -19.03
N VAL A 168 7.56 -26.64 -20.11
CA VAL A 168 7.64 -25.18 -20.02
C VAL A 168 6.25 -24.64 -19.69
N THR A 169 6.14 -24.00 -18.53
CA THR A 169 4.90 -23.36 -18.08
C THR A 169 5.03 -21.86 -18.24
N VAL A 170 4.04 -21.26 -18.91
CA VAL A 170 3.89 -19.81 -19.03
C VAL A 170 2.80 -19.39 -18.05
N GLU A 171 3.18 -18.79 -16.93
CA GLU A 171 2.26 -18.16 -16.00
C GLU A 171 1.99 -16.73 -16.46
N VAL A 172 0.73 -16.40 -16.70
CA VAL A 172 0.29 -15.03 -17.00
C VAL A 172 -0.36 -14.46 -15.75
N GLY A 173 0.31 -13.51 -15.12
CA GLY A 173 -0.19 -12.76 -13.97
C GLY A 173 -0.76 -11.41 -14.37
N VAL A 174 -1.85 -11.00 -13.73
CA VAL A 174 -2.43 -9.67 -13.88
C VAL A 174 -2.64 -9.06 -12.50
N ALA A 175 -2.06 -7.89 -12.29
CA ALA A 175 -2.33 -7.04 -11.14
C ALA A 175 -3.19 -5.85 -11.59
N LEU A 176 -4.42 -5.78 -11.07
CA LEU A 176 -5.28 -4.61 -11.25
C LEU A 176 -4.94 -3.54 -10.20
N PRO A 177 -5.37 -2.27 -10.38
CA PRO A 177 -5.07 -1.18 -9.44
C PRO A 177 -5.52 -1.45 -8.00
N VAL A 178 -6.44 -2.40 -7.81
CA VAL A 178 -6.94 -2.84 -6.51
C VAL A 178 -7.10 -4.35 -6.51
N GLY A 179 -7.06 -4.93 -5.32
CA GLY A 179 -7.25 -6.37 -5.12
C GLY A 179 -5.95 -7.17 -5.28
N PRO A 180 -6.02 -8.50 -5.07
CA PRO A 180 -4.87 -9.37 -5.22
C PRO A 180 -4.56 -9.60 -6.71
N ARG A 181 -3.27 -9.81 -7.00
CA ARG A 181 -2.79 -10.36 -8.27
C ARG A 181 -3.49 -11.69 -8.55
N GLN A 182 -3.94 -11.89 -9.78
CA GLN A 182 -4.50 -13.15 -10.27
C GLN A 182 -3.60 -13.71 -11.35
N SER A 183 -3.46 -15.02 -11.45
CA SER A 183 -2.65 -15.63 -12.50
C SER A 183 -3.26 -16.91 -13.05
N VAL A 184 -2.90 -17.22 -14.29
CA VAL A 184 -3.26 -18.45 -15.00
C VAL A 184 -1.99 -19.11 -15.52
N ALA A 185 -1.87 -20.43 -15.34
CA ALA A 185 -0.74 -21.21 -15.82
C ALA A 185 -1.13 -21.90 -17.13
N LEU A 186 -0.42 -21.58 -18.20
CA LEU A 186 -0.64 -22.07 -19.55
C LEU A 186 0.56 -22.91 -20.00
N LYS A 187 0.33 -23.84 -20.91
CA LYS A 187 1.43 -24.59 -21.56
C LYS A 187 1.74 -24.02 -22.93
N LEU A 188 3.00 -24.05 -23.33
CA LEU A 188 3.35 -23.85 -24.74
C LEU A 188 2.68 -24.91 -25.60
N GLY A 189 2.12 -24.50 -26.74
CA GLY A 189 1.30 -25.33 -27.63
C GLY A 189 -0.18 -25.42 -27.23
N GLN A 190 -0.59 -24.78 -26.13
CA GLN A 190 -1.99 -24.74 -25.71
C GLN A 190 -2.79 -23.79 -26.61
N ALA A 191 -4.00 -24.21 -27.00
CA ALA A 191 -4.93 -23.36 -27.74
C ALA A 191 -5.36 -22.13 -26.93
N ALA A 192 -5.93 -21.14 -27.64
CA ALA A 192 -6.45 -19.90 -27.07
C ALA A 192 -7.25 -20.10 -25.78
N GLU A 193 -6.85 -19.38 -24.74
CA GLU A 193 -7.51 -19.28 -23.44
C GLU A 193 -7.95 -17.84 -23.19
N GLN A 194 -9.16 -17.67 -22.64
CA GLN A 194 -9.70 -16.36 -22.31
C GLN A 194 -9.24 -15.95 -20.90
N LEU A 195 -8.59 -14.81 -20.82
CA LEU A 195 -8.20 -14.18 -19.58
C LEU A 195 -9.31 -13.21 -19.17
N GLU A 196 -9.85 -13.36 -17.96
CA GLU A 196 -10.75 -12.39 -17.34
C GLU A 196 -10.36 -12.19 -15.89
N VAL A 197 -10.04 -10.94 -15.53
CA VAL A 197 -9.64 -10.54 -14.18
C VAL A 197 -10.52 -9.38 -13.76
N VAL A 198 -11.17 -9.52 -12.61
CA VAL A 198 -12.09 -8.52 -12.07
C VAL A 198 -11.66 -8.14 -10.66
N ALA A 199 -11.66 -6.84 -10.38
CA ALA A 199 -11.42 -6.31 -9.04
C ALA A 199 -12.37 -5.16 -8.71
N GLN A 200 -12.69 -5.02 -7.42
CA GLN A 200 -13.68 -4.05 -6.97
C GLN A 200 -13.13 -3.19 -5.82
N GLN A 201 -13.21 -1.87 -5.99
CA GLN A 201 -12.95 -0.88 -4.95
C GLN A 201 -14.29 -0.35 -4.41
N ARG A 202 -14.55 -0.49 -3.11
CA ARG A 202 -15.74 0.09 -2.44
C ARG A 202 -15.33 1.28 -1.59
N SER A 203 -15.90 2.46 -1.85
CA SER A 203 -15.78 3.60 -0.93
C SER A 203 -16.89 3.51 0.12
N VAL A 204 -16.51 3.12 1.34
CA VAL A 204 -17.45 2.88 2.43
C VAL A 204 -18.14 4.18 2.91
N THR A 205 -17.61 5.35 2.52
CA THR A 205 -18.13 6.68 2.86
C THR A 205 -19.45 7.04 2.17
N ALA A 206 -19.71 6.53 0.98
CA ALA A 206 -20.91 6.89 0.22
C ALA A 206 -22.12 5.96 0.53
N VAL A 207 -21.87 4.72 0.95
CA VAL A 207 -22.95 3.79 1.39
C VAL A 207 -23.62 4.26 2.69
N THR A 208 -22.87 4.85 3.62
CA THR A 208 -23.41 5.38 4.89
C THR A 208 -24.24 6.64 4.67
N LEU A 209 -23.82 7.53 3.76
CA LEU A 209 -24.55 8.75 3.40
C LEU A 209 -25.95 8.46 2.87
N ARG A 210 -26.14 7.36 2.13
CA ARG A 210 -27.46 6.92 1.67
C ARG A 210 -28.40 6.56 2.83
N TRP A 211 -27.90 5.82 3.82
CA TRP A 211 -28.69 5.47 5.01
C TRP A 211 -28.94 6.67 5.92
N VAL A 212 -27.97 7.59 6.04
CA VAL A 212 -28.14 8.86 6.76
C VAL A 212 -29.19 9.74 6.09
N ALA A 213 -29.19 9.83 4.76
CA ALA A 213 -30.23 10.56 4.01
C ALA A 213 -31.62 9.95 4.24
N TYR A 214 -31.77 8.62 4.14
CA TYR A 214 -33.04 7.96 4.42
C TYR A 214 -33.51 8.15 5.87
N ALA A 215 -32.60 8.06 6.85
CA ALA A 215 -32.92 8.33 8.25
C ALA A 215 -33.36 9.79 8.46
N GLY A 216 -32.68 10.74 7.80
CA GLY A 216 -33.05 12.16 7.82
C GLY A 216 -34.44 12.41 7.24
N PHE A 217 -34.77 11.83 6.09
CA PHE A 217 -36.10 11.92 5.49
C PHE A 217 -37.19 11.26 6.36
N ALA A 218 -36.89 10.12 6.99
CA ALA A 218 -37.81 9.44 7.88
C ALA A 218 -38.10 10.27 9.15
N LEU A 219 -37.07 10.88 9.74
CA LEU A 219 -37.21 11.78 10.90
C LEU A 219 -38.00 13.04 10.55
N LEU A 220 -37.76 13.62 9.37
CA LEU A 220 -38.50 14.79 8.91
C LEU A 220 -39.98 14.46 8.65
N GLY A 221 -40.26 13.29 8.07
CA GLY A 221 -41.62 12.78 7.90
C GLY A 221 -42.33 12.52 9.24
N LEU A 222 -41.62 11.94 10.22
CA LEU A 222 -42.15 11.71 11.56
C LEU A 222 -42.44 13.04 12.30
N ALA A 223 -41.54 14.01 12.20
CA ALA A 223 -41.75 15.34 12.77
C ALA A 223 -42.97 16.03 12.16
N LEU A 224 -43.18 15.91 10.84
CA LEU A 224 -44.36 16.44 10.16
C LEU A 224 -45.65 15.76 10.65
N LEU A 225 -45.64 14.43 10.83
CA LEU A 225 -46.77 13.69 11.37
C LEU A 225 -47.12 14.11 12.80
N ILE A 226 -46.12 14.28 13.66
CA ILE A 226 -46.32 14.75 15.03
C ILE A 226 -46.90 16.17 15.03
N ALA A 227 -46.37 17.07 14.20
CA ALA A 227 -46.87 18.44 14.08
C ALA A 227 -48.35 18.47 13.59
N VAL A 228 -48.69 17.65 12.60
CA VAL A 228 -50.08 17.53 12.10
C VAL A 228 -50.99 16.91 13.17
N ALA A 229 -50.54 15.87 13.88
CA ALA A 229 -51.31 15.25 14.96
C ALA A 229 -51.58 16.23 16.11
N GLY A 230 -50.56 17.00 16.52
CA GLY A 230 -50.69 18.07 17.51
C GLY A 230 -51.71 19.12 17.05
N TYR A 231 -51.60 19.60 15.82
CA TYR A 231 -52.53 20.58 15.25
C TYR A 231 -53.99 20.07 15.21
N LEU A 232 -54.20 18.80 14.88
CA LEU A 232 -55.54 18.18 14.86
C LEU A 232 -56.10 17.94 16.26
N LEU A 233 -55.26 17.60 17.24
CA LEU A 233 -55.65 17.44 18.64
C LEU A 233 -56.00 18.79 19.28
N GLU A 234 -55.24 19.83 18.97
CA GLU A 234 -55.47 21.20 19.45
C GLU A 234 -56.78 21.76 18.88
N ARG A 235 -57.04 21.56 17.59
CA ARG A 235 -58.36 21.84 16.98
C ARG A 235 -59.51 21.04 17.61
N ARG A 236 -59.25 19.84 18.14
CA ARG A 236 -60.26 19.07 18.90
C ARG A 236 -60.42 19.57 20.34
N ALA A 237 -59.35 20.07 20.94
CA ALA A 237 -59.34 20.60 22.31
C ALA A 237 -60.01 21.97 22.40
N GLU A 238 -59.86 22.83 21.39
CA GLU A 238 -60.59 24.10 21.27
C GLU A 238 -62.11 23.91 21.09
N GLY A 239 -62.57 22.69 20.80
CA GLY A 239 -64.00 22.32 20.78
C GLY A 239 -64.59 21.93 22.14
N ARG A 240 -63.80 21.90 23.22
CA ARG A 240 -64.26 21.56 24.58
C ARG A 240 -63.70 22.54 25.60
N GLY A 241 -64.33 23.69 25.70
CA GLY A 241 -64.22 24.52 26.90
C GLY A 241 -64.86 23.84 28.11
N LEU A 242 -64.22 23.91 29.27
CA LEU A 242 -64.80 24.38 30.54
C LEU A 242 -63.79 24.24 31.70
N GLU A 243 -63.70 25.36 32.42
CA GLU A 243 -63.49 25.53 33.87
C GLU A 243 -62.15 25.27 34.56
N SER A 244 -61.73 26.32 35.28
CA SER A 244 -60.70 26.40 36.30
C SER A 244 -61.17 25.85 37.64
N SER A 245 -60.28 25.25 38.45
CA SER A 245 -60.05 25.68 39.84
C SER A 245 -58.86 24.96 40.52
N SER A 246 -58.02 25.77 41.16
CA SER A 246 -57.31 25.63 42.44
C SER A 246 -56.92 24.26 43.07
N SER A 247 -55.64 24.23 43.51
CA SER A 247 -55.15 23.92 44.87
C SER A 247 -54.72 22.51 45.32
N GLN A 248 -53.58 22.55 46.05
CA GLN A 248 -52.92 21.60 46.97
C GLN A 248 -52.10 20.46 46.36
N ALA A 249 -50.76 20.46 46.49
CA ALA A 249 -49.91 20.28 47.68
C ALA A 249 -49.68 18.81 48.04
N GLY A 250 -48.45 18.35 47.75
CA GLY A 250 -47.70 17.33 48.49
C GLY A 250 -48.03 15.87 48.18
N LEU A 251 -47.07 15.14 47.58
CA LEU A 251 -46.47 13.91 48.14
C LEU A 251 -45.46 13.29 47.15
N LEU A 252 -44.18 13.38 47.55
CA LEU A 252 -43.02 12.52 47.27
C LEU A 252 -42.49 12.33 45.83
N PRO A 253 -41.14 12.31 45.66
CA PRO A 253 -40.48 12.28 44.36
C PRO A 253 -40.18 10.84 43.94
N THR A 254 -40.46 10.49 42.68
CA THR A 254 -39.92 9.28 42.06
C THR A 254 -39.73 9.47 40.56
N SER A 255 -38.66 8.83 40.07
CA SER A 255 -38.20 8.72 38.68
C SER A 255 -37.58 9.96 38.02
N SER A 256 -36.35 10.25 38.46
CA SER A 256 -35.15 10.23 37.59
C SER A 256 -35.33 10.63 36.12
N PHE A 257 -35.25 11.93 35.84
CA PHE A 257 -34.90 12.48 34.52
C PHE A 257 -33.63 13.32 34.59
N ALA A 258 -32.67 12.87 35.39
CA ALA A 258 -31.33 13.44 35.49
C ALA A 258 -30.36 12.37 35.96
N GLU A 259 -30.24 11.28 35.21
CA GLU A 259 -29.19 10.25 35.37
C GLU A 259 -29.36 9.20 34.25
N SER A 260 -29.03 9.59 33.01
CA SER A 260 -28.24 8.64 32.23
C SER A 260 -26.81 9.02 32.51
N GLU A 261 -26.33 8.48 33.63
CA GLU A 261 -24.94 8.49 34.03
C GLU A 261 -24.04 8.35 32.80
N SER A 262 -22.97 9.16 32.83
CA SER A 262 -21.72 8.78 32.23
C SER A 262 -21.51 7.27 32.40
N GLN A 263 -21.67 6.49 31.32
CA GLN A 263 -20.89 5.27 31.22
C GLN A 263 -19.46 5.72 31.49
N ARG A 264 -18.89 5.30 32.63
CA ARG A 264 -17.53 5.67 33.01
C ARG A 264 -16.67 5.41 31.78
N ARG A 265 -16.17 6.48 31.13
CA ARG A 265 -15.29 6.35 29.97
C ARG A 265 -14.15 5.45 30.40
N ARG A 266 -14.15 4.21 29.93
CA ARG A 266 -13.12 3.24 30.25
C ARG A 266 -12.21 3.24 29.06
N LEU A 267 -11.05 3.84 29.22
CA LEU A 267 -9.99 3.73 28.21
C LEU A 267 -9.73 2.24 27.98
N GLN A 268 -9.75 1.85 26.71
CA GLN A 268 -9.48 0.50 26.23
C GLN A 268 -8.26 0.45 25.31
N LEU A 269 -7.82 1.60 24.78
CA LEU A 269 -6.75 1.69 23.79
C LEU A 269 -5.99 2.99 23.92
N VAL A 270 -4.67 2.94 23.74
CA VAL A 270 -3.84 4.13 23.53
C VAL A 270 -3.33 4.13 22.09
N ALA A 271 -3.70 5.15 21.33
CA ALA A 271 -3.18 5.44 20.00
C ALA A 271 -2.08 6.50 20.12
N LEU A 272 -0.90 6.21 19.57
CA LEU A 272 0.24 7.13 19.57
C LEU A 272 0.56 7.55 18.14
N ASN A 273 0.81 8.84 17.92
CA ASN A 273 1.58 9.25 16.75
C ASN A 273 3.07 8.98 17.03
N PRO A 274 3.69 7.99 16.38
CA PRO A 274 5.07 7.59 16.69
C PRO A 274 6.08 8.71 16.38
N LEU A 275 5.81 9.56 15.40
CA LEU A 275 6.69 10.67 15.04
C LEU A 275 6.50 11.83 16.03
N GLY A 276 7.58 12.23 16.69
CA GLY A 276 7.57 13.24 17.74
C GLY A 276 7.24 12.69 19.13
N VAL A 277 6.41 11.64 19.25
CA VAL A 277 6.11 11.01 20.55
C VAL A 277 7.09 9.88 20.88
N LEU A 278 7.17 8.84 20.06
CA LEU A 278 8.05 7.68 20.29
C LEU A 278 9.45 7.88 19.70
N PHE A 279 9.52 8.48 18.51
CA PHE A 279 10.76 8.78 17.80
C PHE A 279 10.96 10.27 17.68
N GLN A 280 12.20 10.72 17.86
CA GLN A 280 12.61 12.12 17.72
C GLN A 280 13.69 12.23 16.64
N PRO A 281 13.78 13.35 15.91
CA PRO A 281 13.27 14.67 16.29
C PRO A 281 11.80 14.98 15.94
N ALA A 282 11.16 14.25 15.01
CA ALA A 282 10.14 14.80 14.11
C ALA A 282 8.81 15.30 14.74
N ARG A 283 8.84 16.50 15.34
CA ARG A 283 7.67 17.38 15.56
C ARG A 283 7.07 17.84 14.22
N ASN A 284 7.94 18.16 13.25
CA ASN A 284 7.58 18.46 11.88
C ASN A 284 8.44 17.59 10.93
N PRO A 285 7.89 16.46 10.42
CA PRO A 285 8.64 15.56 9.54
C PRO A 285 9.10 16.18 8.22
N SER A 286 8.34 17.09 7.61
CA SER A 286 8.72 17.71 6.33
C SER A 286 9.89 18.67 6.49
N GLU A 287 9.90 19.49 7.55
CA GLU A 287 11.05 20.34 7.89
C GLU A 287 12.31 19.51 8.16
N PHE A 288 12.17 18.42 8.92
CA PHE A 288 13.29 17.52 9.21
C PHE A 288 13.86 16.88 7.93
N LEU A 289 12.99 16.54 6.98
CA LEU A 289 13.38 16.05 5.67
C LEU A 289 14.08 17.14 4.84
N GLY A 290 13.60 18.39 4.88
CA GLY A 290 14.24 19.52 4.22
C GLY A 290 15.64 19.82 4.76
N GLU A 291 15.84 19.72 6.07
CA GLU A 291 17.17 19.81 6.68
C GLU A 291 18.11 18.70 6.20
N PHE A 292 17.60 17.47 6.07
CA PHE A 292 18.35 16.32 5.56
C PHE A 292 18.81 16.53 4.11
N VAL A 293 17.90 17.01 3.25
CA VAL A 293 18.17 17.30 1.84
C VAL A 293 19.20 18.43 1.71
N ARG A 294 18.99 19.55 2.41
CA ARG A 294 19.93 20.69 2.40
C ARG A 294 21.32 20.34 2.92
N GLN A 295 21.42 19.48 3.93
CA GLN A 295 22.73 19.06 4.46
C GLN A 295 23.57 18.25 3.45
N ARG A 296 22.92 17.67 2.44
CA ARG A 296 23.61 17.05 1.30
C ARG A 296 23.95 18.01 0.16
N GLY A 297 23.55 19.27 0.27
CA GLY A 297 23.85 20.29 -0.74
C GLY A 297 22.83 20.37 -1.88
N TYR A 298 21.69 19.67 -1.76
CA TYR A 298 20.57 19.83 -2.68
C TYR A 298 19.71 21.01 -2.26
N ASP A 299 19.41 21.89 -3.22
CA ASP A 299 18.56 23.07 -3.03
C ASP A 299 17.19 22.80 -3.68
N VAL A 300 16.25 22.28 -2.88
CA VAL A 300 14.88 22.00 -3.31
C VAL A 300 13.95 23.05 -2.71
N ALA A 301 13.01 23.55 -3.51
CA ALA A 301 12.00 24.48 -3.04
C ALA A 301 11.14 23.83 -1.95
N GLN A 302 10.89 24.55 -0.86
CA GLN A 302 10.11 24.05 0.29
C GLN A 302 8.71 23.56 -0.13
N GLU A 303 8.06 24.25 -1.07
CA GLU A 303 6.73 23.89 -1.60
C GLU A 303 6.75 22.55 -2.36
N GLU A 304 7.77 22.35 -3.19
CA GLU A 304 7.97 21.12 -3.95
C GLU A 304 8.27 19.93 -3.02
N LEU A 305 9.12 20.14 -2.01
CA LEU A 305 9.37 19.16 -0.96
C LEU A 305 8.09 18.76 -0.24
N GLU A 306 7.26 19.75 0.14
CA GLU A 306 6.01 19.50 0.86
C GLU A 306 5.00 18.75 -0.01
N ASP A 307 4.93 19.05 -1.30
CA ASP A 307 4.03 18.37 -2.23
C ASP A 307 4.47 16.93 -2.51
N LEU A 308 5.76 16.69 -2.77
CA LEU A 308 6.30 15.33 -2.91
C LEU A 308 6.15 14.53 -1.60
N TYR A 309 6.45 15.15 -0.46
CA TYR A 309 6.30 14.50 0.84
C TYR A 309 4.83 14.14 1.10
N ARG A 310 3.90 15.04 0.77
CA ARG A 310 2.44 14.79 0.86
C ARG A 310 2.03 13.59 0.00
N GLN A 311 2.54 13.49 -1.22
CA GLN A 311 2.25 12.35 -2.11
C GLN A 311 2.80 11.04 -1.53
N ALA A 312 4.01 11.06 -0.97
CA ALA A 312 4.63 9.89 -0.37
C ALA A 312 3.88 9.40 0.88
N VAL A 313 3.50 10.31 1.78
CA VAL A 313 2.70 9.93 2.98
C VAL A 313 1.27 9.52 2.63
N LEU A 314 0.77 9.81 1.43
CA LEU A 314 -0.50 9.29 0.92
C LEU A 314 -0.34 7.96 0.17
N GLY A 315 0.89 7.44 0.04
CA GLY A 315 1.18 6.20 -0.68
C GLY A 315 1.02 6.31 -2.19
N ARG A 316 1.05 7.53 -2.75
CA ARG A 316 0.90 7.77 -4.19
C ARG A 316 2.20 7.61 -4.95
N ILE A 317 3.33 7.82 -4.28
CA ILE A 317 4.67 7.64 -4.79
C ILE A 317 5.49 6.83 -3.78
N THR A 318 6.42 6.05 -4.30
CA THR A 318 7.40 5.27 -3.55
C THR A 318 8.54 6.16 -3.05
N PRO A 319 9.34 5.70 -2.07
CA PRO A 319 10.55 6.42 -1.68
C PRO A 319 11.51 6.65 -2.85
N ALA A 320 11.59 5.74 -3.82
CA ALA A 320 12.46 5.89 -4.98
C ALA A 320 12.01 7.08 -5.85
N GLU A 321 10.73 7.12 -6.22
CA GLU A 321 10.13 8.24 -6.96
C GLU A 321 10.18 9.54 -6.16
N PHE A 322 10.10 9.48 -4.83
CA PHE A 322 10.29 10.65 -3.97
C PHE A 322 11.71 11.22 -4.08
N TRP A 323 12.75 10.37 -3.95
CA TRP A 323 14.14 10.83 -4.06
C TRP A 323 14.50 11.28 -5.48
N ASP A 324 13.93 10.63 -6.49
CA ASP A 324 14.04 11.01 -7.89
C ASP A 324 13.42 12.38 -8.16
N GLY A 325 12.17 12.59 -7.71
CA GLY A 325 11.48 13.87 -7.83
C GLY A 325 12.16 15.03 -7.10
N MET A 326 13.02 14.73 -6.12
CA MET A 326 13.86 15.72 -5.43
C MET A 326 15.14 16.07 -6.20
N GLY A 327 15.43 15.41 -7.32
CA GLY A 327 16.68 15.56 -8.07
C GLY A 327 17.90 15.04 -7.32
N ILE A 328 17.71 14.14 -6.34
CA ILE A 328 18.79 13.57 -5.52
C ILE A 328 19.35 12.30 -6.15
N ILE A 329 18.57 11.64 -7.02
CA ILE A 329 19.05 10.58 -7.90
C ILE A 329 19.55 11.27 -9.18
N GLY A 330 20.88 11.33 -9.35
CA GLY A 330 21.48 11.89 -10.56
C GLY A 330 21.16 11.03 -11.79
N ASP A 331 21.03 11.70 -12.93
CA ASP A 331 20.98 11.06 -14.25
C ASP A 331 22.18 10.10 -14.37
N PHE A 332 21.94 8.83 -14.69
CA PHE A 332 23.00 7.84 -14.95
C PHE A 332 23.61 8.10 -16.34
N ASP A 333 24.06 9.33 -16.61
CA ASP A 333 24.76 9.66 -17.85
C ASP A 333 26.24 9.31 -17.67
N ALA A 334 26.59 8.07 -18.01
CA ALA A 334 27.98 7.69 -18.25
C ALA A 334 28.39 8.19 -19.64
N GLY A 335 28.65 9.48 -19.76
CA GLY A 335 29.11 10.11 -21.00
C GLY A 335 30.15 11.19 -20.73
N ASP A 336 31.39 10.92 -21.15
CA ASP A 336 32.53 11.84 -21.33
C ASP A 336 32.44 13.24 -20.68
N SER A 337 33.19 13.43 -19.59
CA SER A 337 33.68 14.76 -19.21
C SER A 337 35.11 14.68 -18.70
N ASP A 338 36.07 15.00 -19.58
CA ASP A 338 37.45 15.39 -19.26
C ASP A 338 37.46 16.75 -18.54
N ASP A 339 36.94 16.82 -17.31
CA ASP A 339 37.06 18.02 -16.48
C ASP A 339 37.49 17.66 -15.05
N ASP A 340 38.75 17.95 -14.74
CA ASP A 340 39.42 17.86 -13.44
C ASP A 340 38.82 18.87 -12.45
N SER A 341 37.55 18.68 -12.06
CA SER A 341 36.98 19.33 -10.90
C SER A 341 36.63 18.30 -9.82
N ASP A 342 37.25 18.48 -8.65
CA ASP A 342 37.23 17.66 -7.43
C ASP A 342 35.83 17.47 -6.76
N THR A 343 34.75 17.51 -7.54
CA THR A 343 33.37 17.34 -7.07
C THR A 343 32.82 15.94 -7.36
N ALA A 344 33.52 15.12 -8.15
CA ALA A 344 33.07 13.83 -8.68
C ALA A 344 33.08 12.64 -7.67
N GLY A 345 32.81 12.91 -6.38
CA GLY A 345 32.86 11.90 -5.32
C GLY A 345 31.73 11.94 -4.30
N ARG A 346 30.71 12.78 -4.48
CA ARG A 346 29.53 12.80 -3.58
C ARG A 346 28.30 12.28 -4.31
N ASP A 347 27.73 11.22 -3.73
CA ASP A 347 26.32 10.85 -3.78
C ASP A 347 25.81 10.07 -5.01
N GLN A 348 26.48 8.97 -5.34
CA GLN A 348 25.82 7.83 -6.01
C GLN A 348 25.27 6.87 -4.94
N MET A 349 24.18 7.24 -4.26
CA MET A 349 23.48 6.36 -3.31
C MET A 349 22.16 5.89 -3.92
N SER A 350 21.85 4.61 -3.74
CA SER A 350 20.54 4.10 -4.15
C SER A 350 19.43 4.74 -3.31
N PRO A 351 18.20 4.87 -3.85
CA PRO A 351 17.07 5.40 -3.09
C PRO A 351 16.79 4.65 -1.78
N GLU A 352 17.11 3.36 -1.71
CA GLU A 352 17.04 2.58 -0.47
C GLU A 352 18.08 3.05 0.55
N ALA A 353 19.32 3.30 0.11
CA ALA A 353 20.39 3.78 0.97
C ALA A 353 20.10 5.21 1.49
N LEU A 354 19.53 6.08 0.65
CA LEU A 354 19.06 7.41 1.06
C LEU A 354 17.97 7.32 2.11
N SER A 355 16.99 6.43 1.90
CA SER A 355 15.92 6.15 2.87
C SER A 355 16.47 5.61 4.19
N GLU A 356 17.46 4.71 4.13
CA GLU A 356 18.11 4.16 5.32
C GLU A 356 18.87 5.24 6.09
N GLU A 357 19.63 6.09 5.40
CA GLU A 357 20.37 7.17 6.06
C GLU A 357 19.42 8.22 6.66
N PHE A 358 18.33 8.57 5.96
CA PHE A 358 17.30 9.45 6.49
C PHE A 358 16.70 8.90 7.79
N THR A 359 16.23 7.66 7.76
CA THR A 359 15.60 7.02 8.91
C THR A 359 16.60 6.75 10.05
N ALA A 360 17.89 6.58 9.74
CA ALA A 360 18.94 6.41 10.75
C ALA A 360 19.16 7.65 11.63
N ARG A 361 18.70 8.83 11.21
CA ARG A 361 18.79 10.07 12.01
C ARG A 361 17.75 10.17 13.13
N TYR A 362 16.75 9.30 13.11
CA TYR A 362 15.81 9.21 14.23
C TYR A 362 16.45 8.50 15.42
N THR A 363 15.96 8.84 16.61
CA THR A 363 16.28 8.14 17.86
C THR A 363 15.01 7.83 18.65
N VAL A 364 15.05 6.80 19.48
CA VAL A 364 13.95 6.49 20.40
C VAL A 364 13.94 7.50 21.53
N ARG A 365 12.78 8.12 21.80
CA ARG A 365 12.60 9.03 22.91
C ARG A 365 12.77 8.29 24.24
N SER A 366 13.46 8.93 25.19
CA SER A 366 13.64 8.39 26.54
C SER A 366 12.30 8.07 27.21
N GLY A 367 12.18 6.88 27.81
CA GLY A 367 10.97 6.39 28.47
C GLY A 367 9.90 5.81 27.53
N ALA A 368 10.07 5.86 26.20
CA ALA A 368 9.08 5.34 25.25
C ALA A 368 8.85 3.83 25.40
N ARG A 369 9.93 3.05 25.52
CA ARG A 369 9.86 1.59 25.71
C ARG A 369 9.19 1.22 27.04
N ASP A 370 9.59 1.90 28.11
CA ASP A 370 9.04 1.67 29.45
C ASP A 370 7.56 2.02 29.52
N PHE A 371 7.16 3.11 28.85
CA PHE A 371 5.76 3.49 28.71
C PHE A 371 4.93 2.39 28.06
N VAL A 372 5.35 1.89 26.89
CA VAL A 372 4.61 0.85 26.18
C VAL A 372 4.54 -0.43 27.01
N ALA A 373 5.65 -0.86 27.61
CA ALA A 373 5.68 -2.02 28.49
C ALA A 373 4.71 -1.86 29.68
N GLU A 374 4.63 -0.67 30.26
CA GLU A 374 3.71 -0.36 31.35
C GLU A 374 2.24 -0.33 30.91
N MET A 375 1.95 0.14 29.69
CA MET A 375 0.59 0.08 29.11
C MET A 375 0.15 -1.37 28.88
N VAL A 376 1.02 -2.20 28.31
CA VAL A 376 0.78 -3.65 28.14
C VAL A 376 0.53 -4.32 29.49
N ARG A 377 1.33 -3.99 30.51
CA ARG A 377 1.15 -4.52 31.88
C ARG A 377 -0.20 -4.14 32.51
N ARG A 378 -0.85 -3.07 32.03
CA ARG A 378 -2.14 -2.56 32.52
C ARG A 378 -3.33 -3.02 31.67
N ASP A 379 -3.14 -4.00 30.78
CA ASP A 379 -4.15 -4.45 29.82
C ASP A 379 -4.72 -3.30 28.97
N LEU A 380 -3.87 -2.36 28.60
CA LEU A 380 -4.18 -1.24 27.72
C LEU A 380 -3.30 -1.35 26.47
N PRO A 381 -3.80 -1.98 25.38
CA PRO A 381 -3.08 -2.09 24.13
C PRO A 381 -2.64 -0.73 23.59
N VAL A 382 -1.44 -0.73 22.99
CA VAL A 382 -0.86 0.44 22.33
C VAL A 382 -0.84 0.20 20.83
N VAL A 383 -1.33 1.16 20.06
CA VAL A 383 -1.29 1.15 18.59
C VAL A 383 -0.67 2.45 18.09
N CYS A 384 -0.08 2.41 16.91
CA CYS A 384 0.47 3.59 16.27
C CYS A 384 -0.42 4.06 15.11
N VAL A 385 -0.64 5.37 15.02
CA VAL A 385 -1.31 6.03 13.89
C VAL A 385 -0.46 7.20 13.43
N ALA A 386 0.00 7.20 12.18
CA ALA A 386 1.00 8.18 11.72
C ALA A 386 0.69 8.71 10.31
N ASN A 387 1.04 9.98 10.09
CA ASN A 387 1.29 10.47 8.74
C ASN A 387 2.74 10.13 8.39
N ASP A 388 2.95 9.01 7.70
CA ASP A 388 4.28 8.48 7.43
C ASP A 388 4.27 7.62 6.17
N VAL A 389 5.46 7.35 5.63
CA VAL A 389 5.67 6.47 4.47
C VAL A 389 5.94 5.06 4.97
N SER A 390 5.24 4.06 4.41
CA SER A 390 5.28 2.66 4.91
C SER A 390 6.68 2.08 4.99
N ALA A 391 7.51 2.36 3.97
CA ALA A 391 8.90 1.91 3.91
C ALA A 391 9.78 2.56 5.00
N TRP A 392 9.63 3.87 5.23
CA TRP A 392 10.38 4.58 6.26
C TRP A 392 9.95 4.16 7.67
N SER A 393 8.64 4.03 7.89
CA SER A 393 8.10 3.49 9.13
C SER A 393 8.60 2.06 9.40
N LEU A 394 8.66 1.21 8.38
CA LEU A 394 9.23 -0.14 8.51
C LEU A 394 10.71 -0.13 8.89
N ALA A 395 11.51 0.74 8.28
CA ALA A 395 12.93 0.90 8.60
C ALA A 395 13.12 1.34 10.06
N LEU A 396 12.33 2.31 10.54
CA LEU A 396 12.34 2.75 11.94
C LEU A 396 11.99 1.62 12.90
N ARG A 397 10.94 0.85 12.61
CA ARG A 397 10.52 -0.30 13.44
C ARG A 397 11.57 -1.40 13.51
N LYS A 398 12.25 -1.69 12.40
CA LYS A 398 13.35 -2.66 12.35
C LYS A 398 14.56 -2.18 13.15
N ARG A 399 14.92 -0.90 13.02
CA ARG A 399 16.08 -0.30 13.70
C ARG A 399 15.85 -0.14 15.20
N PHE A 400 14.62 0.23 15.58
CA PHE A 400 14.25 0.57 16.94
C PHE A 400 13.03 -0.25 17.40
N PRO A 401 13.19 -1.56 17.62
CA PRO A 401 12.07 -2.38 18.07
C PRO A 401 11.56 -1.90 19.43
N ILE A 402 10.24 -1.78 19.53
CA ILE A 402 9.49 -1.49 20.76
C ILE A 402 8.47 -2.61 20.90
N ALA A 403 8.70 -3.53 21.84
CA ALA A 403 7.78 -4.64 22.09
C ALA A 403 6.44 -4.11 22.64
N GLY A 404 5.33 -4.75 22.25
CA GLY A 404 3.99 -4.39 22.71
C GLY A 404 3.22 -3.44 21.79
N ILE A 405 3.74 -3.14 20.59
CA ILE A 405 3.02 -2.40 19.54
C ILE A 405 2.89 -3.30 18.30
N ASP A 406 1.79 -4.02 18.20
CA ASP A 406 1.57 -4.96 17.10
C ASP A 406 0.81 -4.34 15.92
N THR A 407 0.13 -3.21 16.14
CA THR A 407 -0.71 -2.55 15.13
C THR A 407 -0.19 -1.16 14.79
N TRP A 408 0.05 -0.93 13.49
CA TRP A 408 0.50 0.32 12.92
C TRP A 408 -0.43 0.71 11.77
N ILE A 409 -0.94 1.93 11.82
CA ILE A 409 -1.89 2.48 10.84
C ILE A 409 -1.23 3.70 10.24
N LEU A 410 -0.76 3.55 9.00
CA LEU A 410 0.02 4.57 8.32
C LEU A 410 -0.82 5.23 7.23
N SER A 411 -0.71 6.55 7.10
CA SER A 411 -1.44 7.29 6.07
C SER A 411 -1.13 6.79 4.66
N SER A 412 0.06 6.26 4.40
CA SER A 412 0.45 5.72 3.09
C SER A 412 -0.21 4.37 2.79
N ASP A 413 -0.55 3.59 3.81
CA ASP A 413 -1.30 2.33 3.63
C ASP A 413 -2.82 2.59 3.49
N VAL A 414 -3.33 3.60 4.19
CA VAL A 414 -4.77 3.93 4.20
C VAL A 414 -5.16 4.91 3.08
N GLY A 415 -4.22 5.68 2.55
CA GLY A 415 -4.43 6.71 1.52
C GLY A 415 -5.03 8.02 2.04
N VAL A 416 -4.96 8.28 3.34
CA VAL A 416 -5.51 9.49 3.98
C VAL A 416 -4.68 9.88 5.21
N CYS A 417 -4.41 11.17 5.37
CA CYS A 417 -3.62 11.72 6.47
C CYS A 417 -4.50 12.27 7.60
N MET A 418 -4.02 12.20 8.85
CA MET A 418 -4.49 13.09 9.91
C MET A 418 -4.33 14.55 9.45
N PRO A 419 -5.28 15.45 9.73
CA PRO A 419 -6.43 15.30 10.64
C PRO A 419 -7.74 14.78 9.99
N ALA A 420 -7.72 14.28 8.76
CA ALA A 420 -8.95 13.85 8.10
C ALA A 420 -9.60 12.65 8.80
N THR A 421 -10.93 12.65 8.92
CA THR A 421 -11.70 11.61 9.64
C THR A 421 -11.42 10.18 9.17
N GLY A 422 -11.01 10.00 7.90
CA GLY A 422 -10.74 8.69 7.31
C GLY A 422 -9.70 7.86 8.06
N ILE A 423 -8.62 8.48 8.57
CA ILE A 423 -7.56 7.74 9.28
C ILE A 423 -8.02 7.28 10.67
N TYR A 424 -8.86 8.08 11.33
CA TYR A 424 -9.46 7.72 12.61
C TYR A 424 -10.53 6.63 12.45
N GLU A 425 -11.27 6.62 11.34
CA GLU A 425 -12.16 5.51 10.99
C GLU A 425 -11.38 4.22 10.73
N ALA A 426 -10.21 4.28 10.09
CA ALA A 426 -9.32 3.13 9.95
C ALA A 426 -8.85 2.62 11.32
N LEU A 427 -8.44 3.51 12.22
CA LEU A 427 -8.12 3.19 13.63
C LEU A 427 -9.26 2.45 14.32
N ARG A 428 -10.48 3.01 14.26
CA ARG A 428 -11.67 2.38 14.86
C ARG A 428 -11.95 1.00 14.29
N ARG A 429 -11.86 0.83 12.97
CA ARG A 429 -12.18 -0.45 12.31
C ARG A 429 -11.16 -1.54 12.59
N ILE A 430 -9.87 -1.21 12.51
CA ILE A 430 -8.78 -2.15 12.73
C ILE A 430 -8.77 -2.62 14.19
N THR A 431 -9.03 -1.72 15.13
CA THR A 431 -9.00 -2.04 16.57
C THR A 431 -10.36 -2.52 17.11
N SER A 432 -11.44 -2.25 16.40
CA SER A 432 -12.84 -2.46 16.86
C SER A 432 -13.19 -1.72 18.16
N ILE A 433 -12.43 -0.67 18.52
CA ILE A 433 -12.67 0.15 19.72
C ILE A 433 -13.41 1.43 19.35
N SER A 434 -14.50 1.73 20.05
CA SER A 434 -15.24 2.99 19.87
C SER A 434 -14.41 4.20 20.29
N TYR A 435 -14.61 5.34 19.63
CA TYR A 435 -13.83 6.56 19.83
C TYR A 435 -13.73 7.00 21.29
N GLU A 436 -14.84 6.94 22.03
CA GLU A 436 -14.92 7.33 23.44
C GLU A 436 -13.98 6.55 24.38
N ASN A 437 -13.48 5.39 23.94
CA ASN A 437 -12.59 4.52 24.70
C ASN A 437 -11.13 4.57 24.20
N ILE A 438 -10.81 5.47 23.27
CA ILE A 438 -9.46 5.67 22.72
C ILE A 438 -8.84 6.93 23.33
N LEU A 439 -7.58 6.81 23.78
CA LEU A 439 -6.72 7.96 24.06
C LEU A 439 -5.74 8.15 22.90
N LEU A 440 -5.85 9.27 22.17
CA LEU A 440 -4.86 9.68 21.18
C LEU A 440 -3.80 10.58 21.83
N VAL A 441 -2.53 10.24 21.63
CA VAL A 441 -1.38 11.07 22.02
C VAL A 441 -0.63 11.51 20.77
N ASP A 442 -0.52 12.82 20.59
CA ASP A 442 0.14 13.43 19.43
C ASP A 442 0.88 14.69 19.85
N VAL A 443 1.82 15.14 19.02
CA VAL A 443 2.48 16.45 19.12
C VAL A 443 1.71 17.54 18.36
N ASN A 444 0.82 17.18 17.42
CA ASN A 444 0.07 18.13 16.60
C ASN A 444 -1.36 18.38 17.13
N VAL A 445 -1.67 19.63 17.48
CA VAL A 445 -2.98 20.03 18.02
C VAL A 445 -4.13 19.81 17.02
N GLN A 446 -3.91 19.99 15.72
CA GLN A 446 -4.97 19.80 14.72
C GLN A 446 -5.41 18.33 14.63
N HIS A 447 -4.48 17.39 14.80
CA HIS A 447 -4.81 15.97 14.89
C HIS A 447 -5.67 15.68 16.14
N LEU A 448 -5.29 16.26 17.27
CA LEU A 448 -6.02 16.10 18.53
C LEU A 448 -7.41 16.75 18.48
N ASP A 449 -7.55 17.90 17.84
CA ASP A 449 -8.83 18.58 17.66
C ASP A 449 -9.82 17.72 16.85
N ALA A 450 -9.36 17.16 15.74
CA ALA A 450 -10.18 16.27 14.91
C ALA A 450 -10.56 14.97 15.66
N ALA A 451 -9.61 14.38 16.40
CA ALA A 451 -9.87 13.20 17.22
C ALA A 451 -10.86 13.48 18.38
N GLN A 452 -10.74 14.64 19.03
CA GLN A 452 -11.65 15.07 20.08
C GLN A 452 -13.07 15.29 19.54
N ALA A 453 -13.20 15.85 18.33
CA ALA A 453 -14.50 16.02 17.67
C ALA A 453 -15.22 14.68 17.39
N LEU A 454 -14.47 13.59 17.23
CA LEU A 454 -14.99 12.23 17.10
C LEU A 454 -15.29 11.55 18.44
N GLY A 455 -14.95 12.19 19.56
CA GLY A 455 -15.22 11.70 20.92
C GLY A 455 -14.02 11.08 21.64
N MET A 456 -12.83 11.04 21.03
CA MET A 456 -11.63 10.48 21.66
C MET A 456 -11.15 11.32 22.84
N SER A 457 -10.50 10.66 23.79
CA SER A 457 -9.65 11.35 24.77
C SER A 457 -8.34 11.73 24.10
N THR A 458 -7.79 12.90 24.42
CA THR A 458 -6.63 13.46 23.71
C THR A 458 -5.59 14.02 24.66
N ALA A 459 -4.32 13.75 24.39
CA ALA A 459 -3.20 14.30 25.12
C ALA A 459 -2.14 14.87 24.16
N LEU A 460 -1.75 16.13 24.42
CA LEU A 460 -0.69 16.80 23.69
C LEU A 460 0.66 16.44 24.32
N PHE A 461 1.54 15.81 23.55
CA PHE A 461 2.90 15.54 23.94
C PHE A 461 3.80 16.75 23.63
N ALA A 462 3.87 17.69 24.58
CA ALA A 462 4.60 18.94 24.37
C ALA A 462 6.12 18.77 24.44
N GLY A 463 6.63 17.77 25.16
CA GLY A 463 8.07 17.67 25.42
C GLY A 463 8.57 18.85 26.28
N THR A 464 9.67 19.50 25.87
CA THR A 464 10.29 20.63 26.61
C THR A 464 9.87 22.02 26.14
N SER A 465 9.02 22.14 25.12
CA SER A 465 8.61 23.45 24.55
C SER A 465 7.26 23.91 25.13
N SER A 466 7.24 25.10 25.74
CA SER A 466 6.14 25.65 26.54
C SER A 466 5.07 26.42 25.77
N SER A 467 5.36 26.92 24.56
CA SER A 467 4.49 27.89 23.87
C SER A 467 3.12 27.35 23.43
N GLU A 468 3.02 26.08 23.03
CA GLU A 468 1.76 25.47 22.58
C GLU A 468 0.98 24.81 23.73
N ALA A 469 1.65 24.52 24.84
CA ALA A 469 1.08 23.86 26.01
C ALA A 469 0.10 24.76 26.75
N ASP A 470 0.41 26.06 26.88
CA ASP A 470 -0.37 27.00 27.69
C ASP A 470 -1.70 27.41 27.04
N ALA A 471 -1.86 27.19 25.74
CA ALA A 471 -3.08 27.50 24.98
C ALA A 471 -3.91 26.27 24.59
N SER A 472 -3.40 25.06 24.89
CA SER A 472 -4.03 23.81 24.46
C SER A 472 -5.21 23.42 25.36
N ARG A 473 -6.32 23.04 24.72
CA ARG A 473 -7.50 22.45 25.37
C ARG A 473 -7.34 20.96 25.69
N HIS A 474 -6.21 20.36 25.32
CA HIS A 474 -5.90 18.95 25.54
C HIS A 474 -5.09 18.75 26.82
N ALA A 475 -5.10 17.53 27.37
CA ALA A 475 -4.23 17.20 28.48
C ALA A 475 -2.76 17.27 28.03
N VAL A 476 -1.96 18.14 28.64
CA VAL A 476 -0.54 18.29 28.26
C VAL A 476 0.32 17.33 29.05
N VAL A 477 1.20 16.61 28.37
CA VAL A 477 2.25 15.76 28.94
C VAL A 477 3.61 16.15 28.37
N ASN A 478 4.60 16.29 29.25
CA ASN A 478 5.96 16.69 28.86
C ASN A 478 6.91 15.49 28.80
N SER A 479 6.56 14.42 29.50
CA SER A 479 7.29 13.16 29.53
C SER A 479 6.33 11.98 29.67
N PHE A 480 6.78 10.78 29.29
CA PHE A 480 6.01 9.56 29.53
C PHE A 480 5.72 9.29 31.02
N SER A 481 6.56 9.80 31.92
CA SER A 481 6.35 9.65 33.37
C SER A 481 5.10 10.38 33.86
N ASP A 482 4.66 11.43 33.16
CA ASP A 482 3.51 12.25 33.57
C ASP A 482 2.19 11.48 33.47
N PHE A 483 2.10 10.48 32.58
CA PHE A 483 0.95 9.57 32.50
C PHE A 483 0.76 8.72 33.76
N PHE A 484 1.80 8.57 34.57
CA PHE A 484 1.79 7.70 35.76
C PHE A 484 1.79 8.47 37.08
N ARG A 485 1.94 9.80 37.06
CA ARG A 485 1.85 10.61 38.27
C ARG A 485 0.41 10.62 38.78
N ARG A 486 0.20 10.12 40.00
CA ARG A 486 -1.04 10.40 40.74
C ARG A 486 -1.05 11.90 41.05
N ARG A 487 -2.12 12.61 40.66
CA ARG A 487 -2.39 13.95 41.20
C ARG A 487 -2.46 13.83 42.73
N SER A 488 -1.41 14.28 43.41
CA SER A 488 -1.51 14.60 44.84
C SER A 488 -2.41 15.82 44.94
N TRP A 489 -3.65 15.62 45.37
CA TRP A 489 -4.52 16.73 45.71
C TRP A 489 -3.96 17.39 46.98
N SER A 490 -3.67 18.69 46.90
CA SER A 490 -3.55 19.59 48.05
C SER A 490 -4.77 20.47 48.10
#